data_AF-A0A3C1JQZ1-F1
#
_entry.id   AF-A0A3C1JQZ1-F1
#
_cell.length_a   1.000
_cell.length_b   1.000
_cell.length_c   1.000
_cell.angle_alpha   90.00
_cell.angle_beta   90.00
_cell.angle_gamma   90.00
#
_symmetry.space_group_name_H-M   'P 1'
#
loop_
_entity.id
_entity.type
_entity.pdbx_description
1 polymer ?
#
loop_
_entity_poly.entity_id
_entity_poly.type
_entity_poly.pdbx_seq_one_letter_code
_entity_poly.pdbx_strand_id
1 'polypeptide(L)'
;MQEDWQLYGVTAVCVVIISATMLYYAEGETSPQAFPDIPSTMWWAWLIITSAGQDAIMPVTLVGRLIAVATLFAGLAQFAMLIAIVARQLQRMRQEEDRVRASAERAAQRMAILAPRKPAPAPAPKA
;
A
#
# COMPACT_ATOMS: atom_id res chain seq x y z
N MET A 1 -9.68 0.92 -6.21
CA MET A 1 -9.47 0.32 -4.86
C MET A 1 -9.23 -1.19 -4.97
N GLN A 2 -10.05 -1.93 -5.73
CA GLN A 2 -9.79 -3.34 -6.04
C GLN A 2 -8.51 -3.55 -6.87
N GLU A 3 -8.24 -2.64 -7.81
CA GLU A 3 -7.02 -2.65 -8.64
C GLU A 3 -5.71 -2.49 -7.85
N ASP A 4 -5.71 -1.66 -6.79
CA ASP A 4 -4.52 -1.43 -5.94
C ASP A 4 -4.08 -2.71 -5.23
N TRP A 5 -5.04 -3.46 -4.69
CA TRP A 5 -4.78 -4.73 -3.99
C TRP A 5 -4.40 -5.86 -4.95
N GLN A 6 -5.04 -5.92 -6.12
CA GLN A 6 -4.68 -6.88 -7.17
C GLN A 6 -3.25 -6.64 -7.66
N LEU A 7 -2.88 -5.39 -7.92
CA LEU A 7 -1.53 -5.03 -8.36
C LEU A 7 -0.48 -5.42 -7.30
N TYR A 8 -0.77 -5.17 -6.02
CA TYR A 8 0.10 -5.59 -4.92
C TYR A 8 0.28 -7.12 -4.89
N GLY A 9 -0.82 -7.88 -4.95
CA GLY A 9 -0.79 -9.34 -4.92
C GLY A 9 -0.03 -9.95 -6.09
N VAL A 10 -0.27 -9.46 -7.30
CA VAL A 10 0.45 -9.91 -8.52
C VAL A 10 1.93 -9.61 -8.40
N THR A 11 2.30 -8.40 -8.00
CA THR A 11 3.72 -8.02 -7.85
C THR A 11 4.42 -8.90 -6.82
N ALA A 12 3.78 -9.18 -5.68
CA ALA A 12 4.31 -10.06 -4.64
C ALA A 12 4.59 -11.48 -5.16
N VAL A 13 3.62 -12.08 -5.86
CA VAL A 13 3.76 -13.42 -6.42
C VAL A 13 4.84 -13.46 -7.50
N CYS A 14 4.91 -12.44 -8.37
CA CYS A 14 5.95 -12.34 -9.38
C CYS A 14 7.35 -12.25 -8.76
N VAL A 15 7.54 -11.42 -7.73
CA VAL A 15 8.82 -11.31 -7.01
C VAL A 15 9.22 -12.65 -6.40
N VAL A 16 8.28 -13.36 -5.76
CA VAL A 16 8.53 -14.68 -5.17
C VAL A 16 8.96 -15.70 -6.22
N ILE A 17 8.22 -15.81 -7.32
CA ILE A 17 8.52 -16.78 -8.39
C ILE A 17 9.88 -16.48 -9.00
N ILE A 18 10.13 -15.22 -9.39
CA ILE A 18 11.40 -14.81 -10.02
C ILE A 18 12.58 -15.09 -9.08
N SER A 19 12.47 -14.66 -7.83
CA SER A 19 13.53 -14.85 -6.83
C SER A 19 13.78 -16.34 -6.57
N ALA A 20 12.71 -17.14 -6.45
CA ALA A 20 12.82 -18.56 -6.20
C ALA A 20 13.43 -19.32 -7.39
N THR A 21 13.02 -19.00 -8.62
CA THR A 21 13.61 -19.61 -9.82
C THR A 21 15.08 -19.25 -9.96
N MET A 22 15.45 -17.97 -9.79
CA MET A 22 16.85 -17.54 -9.85
C MET A 22 17.70 -18.21 -8.77
N LEU A 23 17.17 -18.31 -7.54
CA LEU A 23 17.89 -18.94 -6.44
C LEU A 23 18.03 -20.45 -6.63
N TYR A 24 16.99 -21.13 -7.11
CA TYR A 24 17.05 -22.55 -7.46
C TYR A 24 18.11 -22.83 -8.53
N TYR A 25 18.24 -21.99 -9.56
CA TYR A 25 19.30 -22.16 -10.56
C TYR A 25 20.71 -21.83 -10.01
N ALA A 26 20.81 -20.88 -9.08
CA ALA A 26 22.09 -20.52 -8.48
C ALA A 26 22.58 -21.54 -7.45
N GLU A 27 21.68 -22.16 -6.69
CA GLU A 27 21.99 -23.02 -5.54
C GLU A 27 21.58 -24.48 -5.71
N GLY A 28 20.72 -24.81 -6.66
CA GLY A 28 20.11 -26.15 -6.77
C GLY A 28 21.13 -27.27 -6.95
N GLU A 29 22.24 -27.01 -7.65
CA GLU A 29 23.34 -27.98 -7.80
C GLU A 29 24.30 -27.98 -6.60
N THR A 30 24.45 -26.83 -5.91
CA THR A 30 25.45 -26.64 -4.84
C THR A 30 24.92 -27.07 -3.48
N SER A 31 23.62 -26.84 -3.25
CA SER A 31 22.91 -27.06 -1.99
C SER A 31 21.56 -27.74 -2.22
N PRO A 32 21.52 -28.96 -2.81
CA PRO A 32 20.26 -29.64 -3.16
C PRO A 32 19.39 -30.00 -1.96
N GLN A 33 19.96 -30.12 -0.75
CA GLN A 33 19.16 -30.31 0.47
C GLN A 33 18.48 -29.01 0.95
N ALA A 34 19.06 -27.84 0.63
CA ALA A 34 18.54 -26.54 1.03
C ALA A 34 17.49 -26.02 0.05
N PHE A 35 17.71 -26.23 -1.25
CA PHE A 35 16.86 -25.76 -2.33
C PHE A 35 16.52 -26.89 -3.32
N PRO A 36 15.79 -27.94 -2.88
CA PRO A 36 15.55 -29.15 -3.68
C PRO A 36 14.65 -28.94 -4.90
N ASP A 37 13.68 -28.02 -4.80
CA ASP A 37 12.69 -27.76 -5.83
C ASP A 37 12.22 -26.29 -5.80
N ILE A 38 11.62 -25.85 -6.92
CA ILE A 38 11.14 -24.47 -7.07
C ILE A 38 10.05 -24.13 -6.02
N PRO A 39 9.00 -24.95 -5.80
CA PRO A 39 8.00 -24.69 -4.75
C PRO A 39 8.59 -24.52 -3.34
N SER A 40 9.53 -25.37 -2.92
CA SER A 40 10.24 -25.24 -1.65
C SER A 40 11.05 -23.95 -1.58
N THR A 41 11.67 -23.55 -2.69
CA THR A 41 12.40 -22.27 -2.79
C THR A 41 11.45 -21.07 -2.79
N MET A 42 10.22 -21.20 -3.30
CA MET A 42 9.19 -20.16 -3.20
C MET A 42 8.75 -19.93 -1.74
N TRP A 43 8.63 -21.01 -0.95
CA TRP A 43 8.37 -20.90 0.48
C TRP A 43 9.49 -20.12 1.19
N TRP A 44 10.75 -20.43 0.86
CA TRP A 44 11.90 -19.68 1.36
C TRP A 44 11.82 -18.19 1.00
N ALA A 45 11.51 -17.86 -0.26
CA ALA A 45 11.42 -16.47 -0.72
C ALA A 45 10.32 -15.69 0.04
N TRP A 46 9.18 -16.33 0.34
CA TRP A 46 8.14 -15.73 1.18
C TRP A 46 8.64 -15.43 2.61
N LEU A 47 9.36 -16.36 3.23
CA LEU A 47 9.92 -16.16 4.56
C LEU A 47 10.90 -14.99 4.59
N ILE A 48 11.75 -14.86 3.57
CA ILE A 48 12.72 -13.75 3.49
C ILE A 48 12.02 -12.41 3.25
N ILE A 49 11.09 -12.35 2.31
CA ILE A 49 10.32 -11.12 2.03
C ILE A 49 9.58 -10.64 3.27
N THR A 50 8.97 -11.56 4.02
CA THR A 50 8.25 -11.23 5.27
C THR A 50 9.16 -11.03 6.47
N SER A 51 10.48 -11.16 6.31
CA SER A 51 11.47 -11.16 7.40
C SER A 51 11.24 -12.25 8.46
N ALA A 52 10.42 -13.26 8.17
CA ALA A 52 10.24 -14.45 8.98
C ALA A 52 11.38 -15.47 8.79
N GLY A 53 12.23 -15.29 7.78
CA GLY A 53 13.31 -16.20 7.39
C GLY A 53 14.55 -16.19 8.29
N GLN A 54 14.43 -15.81 9.57
CA GLN A 54 15.56 -15.83 10.49
C GLN A 54 16.12 -17.25 10.70
N ASP A 55 15.24 -18.25 10.63
CA ASP A 55 15.61 -19.68 10.70
C ASP A 55 15.70 -20.33 9.31
N ALA A 56 15.60 -19.53 8.24
CA ALA A 56 15.65 -20.05 6.89
C ALA A 56 17.10 -20.34 6.46
N ILE A 57 17.27 -21.40 5.66
CA ILE A 57 18.59 -21.81 5.18
C ILE A 57 19.14 -20.74 4.21
N MET A 58 20.33 -20.21 4.47
CA MET A 58 20.89 -19.12 3.65
C MET A 58 21.71 -19.67 2.48
N PRO A 59 21.68 -19.01 1.30
CA PRO A 59 22.52 -19.40 0.17
C PRO A 59 24.01 -19.27 0.47
N VAL A 60 24.79 -20.24 -0.03
CA VAL A 60 26.23 -20.33 0.19
C VAL A 60 27.03 -19.71 -0.95
N THR A 61 26.48 -19.73 -2.17
CA THR A 61 27.10 -19.18 -3.38
C THR A 61 27.07 -17.65 -3.36
N LEU A 62 28.06 -17.03 -4.00
CA LEU A 62 28.12 -15.58 -4.13
C LEU A 62 26.89 -15.04 -4.89
N VAL A 63 26.50 -15.71 -5.97
CA VAL A 63 25.34 -15.34 -6.78
C VAL A 63 24.04 -15.48 -5.98
N GLY A 64 23.86 -16.59 -5.25
CA GLY A 64 22.70 -16.81 -4.39
C GLY A 64 22.57 -15.75 -3.29
N ARG A 65 23.68 -15.32 -2.68
CA ARG A 65 23.67 -14.23 -1.69
C ARG A 65 23.27 -12.88 -2.30
N LEU A 66 23.72 -12.57 -3.51
CA LEU A 66 23.29 -11.35 -4.20
C LEU A 66 21.79 -11.38 -4.51
N ILE A 67 21.28 -12.53 -4.94
CA ILE A 67 19.83 -12.74 -5.15
C ILE A 67 19.08 -12.55 -3.83
N ALA A 68 19.53 -13.14 -2.73
CA ALA A 68 18.90 -12.99 -1.42
C ALA A 68 18.82 -11.53 -0.97
N VAL A 69 19.89 -10.75 -1.16
CA VAL A 69 19.91 -9.32 -0.87
C VAL A 69 18.92 -8.56 -1.76
N ALA A 70 18.86 -8.86 -3.05
CA ALA A 70 17.88 -8.27 -3.96
C ALA A 70 16.43 -8.58 -3.53
N THR A 71 16.16 -9.83 -3.12
CA THR A 71 14.87 -10.26 -2.60
C THR A 71 14.47 -9.50 -1.34
N LEU A 72 15.42 -9.23 -0.43
CA LEU A 72 15.18 -8.41 0.76
C LEU A 72 14.76 -6.98 0.38
N PHE A 73 15.46 -6.34 -0.56
CA PHE A 73 15.08 -5.02 -1.04
C PHE A 73 13.71 -5.02 -1.72
N ALA A 74 13.38 -6.06 -2.47
CA ALA A 74 12.05 -6.22 -3.07
C ALA A 74 10.97 -6.35 -1.99
N GLY A 75 11.23 -7.08 -0.90
CA GLY A 75 10.34 -7.16 0.25
C GLY A 75 10.10 -5.80 0.92
N LEU A 76 11.15 -5.00 1.12
CA LEU A 76 11.04 -3.64 1.62
C LEU A 76 10.17 -2.75 0.71
N ALA A 77 10.36 -2.87 -0.61
CA ALA A 77 9.53 -2.15 -1.58
C ALA A 77 8.05 -2.57 -1.51
N GLN A 78 7.76 -3.86 -1.28
CA GLN A 78 6.40 -4.35 -1.05
C GLN A 78 5.77 -3.73 0.21
N PHE A 79 6.49 -3.69 1.33
CA PHE A 79 5.98 -3.06 2.54
C PHE A 79 5.72 -1.56 2.35
N ALA A 80 6.61 -0.84 1.65
CA ALA A 80 6.39 0.55 1.29
C ALA A 80 5.12 0.73 0.46
N MET A 81 4.87 -0.18 -0.50
CA MET A 81 3.66 -0.17 -1.31
C MET A 81 2.40 -0.41 -0.48
N LEU A 82 2.42 -1.35 0.48
CA LEU A 82 1.30 -1.57 1.41
C LEU A 82 0.97 -0.30 2.20
N ILE A 83 1.98 0.33 2.80
CA ILE A 83 1.81 1.56 3.56
C ILE A 83 1.23 2.66 2.66
N ALA A 84 1.72 2.78 1.43
CA ALA A 84 1.21 3.76 0.48
C ALA A 84 -0.26 3.51 0.10
N ILE A 85 -0.68 2.26 -0.10
CA ILE A 85 -2.09 1.91 -0.38
C ILE A 85 -2.99 2.35 0.79
N VAL A 86 -2.59 2.00 2.02
CA VAL A 86 -3.35 2.37 3.23
C VAL A 86 -3.39 3.89 3.42
N ALA A 87 -2.27 4.58 3.23
CA ALA A 87 -2.19 6.03 3.32
C ALA A 87 -3.12 6.73 2.31
N ARG A 88 -3.15 6.26 1.05
CA ARG A 88 -4.08 6.78 0.02
C ARG A 88 -5.53 6.61 0.46
N GLN A 89 -5.87 5.48 1.09
CA GLN A 89 -7.23 5.25 1.56
C GLN A 89 -7.63 6.21 2.68
N LEU A 90 -6.73 6.43 3.66
CA LEU A 90 -6.96 7.40 4.73
C LEU A 90 -7.08 8.82 4.18
N GLN A 91 -6.27 9.19 3.19
CA GLN A 91 -6.37 10.48 2.52
C GLN A 91 -7.71 10.65 1.80
N ARG A 92 -8.19 9.62 1.10
CA ARG A 92 -9.50 9.64 0.42
C ARG A 92 -10.63 9.88 1.42
N MET A 93 -10.64 9.17 2.54
CA MET A 93 -11.66 9.34 3.58
C MET A 93 -11.67 10.77 4.14
N ARG A 94 -10.50 11.32 4.45
CA ARG A 94 -10.37 12.71 4.93
C ARG A 94 -10.86 13.72 3.90
N GLN A 95 -10.50 13.54 2.63
CA GLN A 95 -10.97 14.40 1.55
C GLN A 95 -12.49 14.36 1.39
N GLU A 96 -13.12 13.20 1.61
CA GLU A 96 -14.57 13.05 1.55
C GLU A 96 -15.27 13.83 2.67
N GLU A 97 -14.76 13.74 3.91
CA GLU A 97 -15.25 14.52 5.05
C GLU A 97 -15.12 16.03 4.81
N ASP A 98 -13.96 16.48 4.31
CA ASP A 98 -13.71 17.90 4.01
C ASP A 98 -14.65 18.41 2.90
N ARG A 99 -14.91 17.58 1.88
CA ARG A 99 -15.87 17.91 0.81
C ARG A 99 -17.30 18.05 1.35
N VAL A 100 -17.72 17.15 2.22
CA VAL A 100 -19.05 17.21 2.85
C VAL A 100 -19.17 18.47 3.70
N ARG A 101 -18.19 18.77 4.56
CA ARG A 101 -18.17 20.00 5.38
C ARG A 101 -18.22 21.27 4.52
N ALA A 102 -17.38 21.36 3.49
CA ALA A 102 -17.37 22.51 2.58
C ALA A 102 -18.71 22.70 1.86
N SER A 103 -19.40 21.61 1.49
CA SER A 103 -20.73 21.70 0.88
C SER A 103 -21.81 22.16 1.87
N ALA A 104 -21.76 21.70 3.13
CA ALA A 104 -22.66 22.13 4.18
C ALA A 104 -22.49 23.63 4.50
N GLU A 105 -21.24 24.10 4.59
CA GLU A 105 -20.92 25.53 4.79
C GLU A 105 -21.45 26.39 3.64
N ARG A 106 -21.25 25.96 2.39
CA ARG A 106 -21.79 26.67 1.21
C ARG A 106 -23.32 26.70 1.21
N ALA A 107 -23.99 25.63 1.62
CA ALA A 107 -25.44 25.58 1.73
C ALA A 107 -25.95 26.55 2.81
N ALA A 108 -25.32 26.55 3.99
CA ALA A 108 -25.62 27.48 5.08
C ALA A 108 -25.42 28.94 4.66
N GLN A 109 -24.33 29.24 3.96
CA GLN A 109 -24.03 30.59 3.48
C GLN A 109 -25.05 31.07 2.43
N ARG A 110 -25.45 30.18 1.51
CA ARG A 110 -26.53 30.48 0.55
C ARG A 110 -27.87 30.75 1.24
N MET A 111 -28.22 29.96 2.25
CA MET A 111 -29.44 30.18 3.03
C MET A 111 -29.40 31.52 3.79
N ALA A 112 -28.25 31.90 4.35
CA ALA A 112 -28.08 33.17 5.04
C ALA A 112 -28.27 34.38 4.10
N ILE A 113 -27.77 34.30 2.86
CA ILE A 113 -27.96 35.35 1.84
C ILE A 113 -29.43 35.47 1.43
N LEU A 114 -30.16 34.35 1.37
CA LEU A 114 -31.57 34.32 0.96
C LEU A 114 -32.55 34.63 2.09
N ALA A 115 -32.08 34.73 3.34
CA ALA A 115 -32.94 35.02 4.48
C ALA A 115 -33.59 36.41 4.31
N PRO A 116 -34.92 36.52 4.43
CA PRO A 116 -35.62 37.78 4.21
C PRO A 116 -35.16 38.82 5.23
N ARG A 117 -34.69 39.97 4.74
CA ARG A 117 -34.25 41.09 5.57
C ARG A 117 -35.47 41.60 6.35
N LYS A 118 -35.40 41.57 7.68
CA LYS A 118 -36.46 42.11 8.55
C LYS A 118 -36.75 43.56 8.10
N PRO A 119 -38.01 43.92 7.77
CA PRO A 119 -38.31 45.25 7.26
C PRO A 119 -37.90 46.29 8.32
N ALA A 120 -37.29 47.39 7.86
CA ALA A 120 -36.88 48.48 8.74
C ALA A 120 -38.11 49.02 9.49
N PRO A 121 -38.00 49.36 10.78
CA PRO A 121 -39.11 49.96 11.52
C PRO A 121 -39.56 51.22 10.77
N ALA A 122 -40.86 51.30 10.49
CA ALA A 122 -41.44 52.40 9.76
C ALA A 122 -41.08 53.73 10.43
N PRO A 123 -40.72 54.78 9.67
CA PRO A 123 -40.40 56.07 10.25
C PRO A 123 -41.59 56.56 11.07
N ALA A 124 -41.32 56.91 12.32
CA ALA A 124 -42.35 57.39 13.24
C ALA A 124 -43.06 58.62 12.63
N PRO A 125 -44.39 58.70 12.76
CA PRO A 125 -45.15 59.83 12.23
C PRO A 125 -44.63 61.12 12.88
N LYS A 126 -44.26 62.08 12.04
CA LYS A 126 -43.92 63.43 12.52
C LYS A 126 -45.23 64.06 13.03
N ALA A 127 -45.21 64.40 14.31
CA ALA A 127 -46.28 65.14 14.99
C ALA A 127 -46.47 66.54 14.41
#